data_AF-A0AAU7Z2K2-F1
#
_entry.id   AF-A0AAU7Z2K2-F1
#
_cell.length_a   1.000
_cell.length_b   1.000
_cell.length_c   1.000
_cell.angle_alpha   90.00
_cell.angle_beta   90.00
_cell.angle_gamma   90.00
#
_symmetry.space_group_name_H-M   'P 1'
#
loop_
_entity.id
_entity.type
_entity.pdbx_description
1 polymer ?
#
loop_
_entity_poly.entity_id
_entity_poly.type
_entity_poly.pdbx_seq_one_letter_code
_entity_poly.pdbx_strand_id
1 'polypeptide(L)'
;MNLEVRRFGGKITSQEVLKMFTHNFALHEKGLKESFESLEKYRLVINPHYRHRRMMTYFEGELRKIKVKDIDVPQSIVVKKGDSDKHAKDIDRYMKQMEHQNCIATALVMECAYTAESYLNMLIAVLRNKTLLENRVILQEALRETWKDKLLRLPLHCREIAKTPRETDQPVRDIESVFRLRNKIAHSYPDPEDLCSAEIWFDDRIPLLPRTESYIPYQCGVDSILPRRQEALACPPKVIAFIVYLQSLLNEKVREEITFFSESNPVGFSDKTGNFGIPFGKSLTMAVFGG
;
A
#
# COMPACT_ATOMS: atom_id res chain seq x y z
N MET A 1 29.18 26.39 -39.84
CA MET A 1 30.64 26.38 -39.58
C MET A 1 31.17 25.03 -40.06
N ASN A 2 32.03 25.04 -41.07
CA ASN A 2 32.49 23.83 -41.77
C ASN A 2 33.46 23.03 -40.89
N LEU A 3 33.06 21.83 -40.49
CA LEU A 3 33.98 20.81 -39.98
C LEU A 3 34.36 19.90 -41.14
N GLU A 4 35.38 20.28 -41.91
CA GLU A 4 36.11 19.32 -42.74
C GLU A 4 37.06 18.52 -41.85
N VAL A 5 36.63 17.34 -41.41
CA VAL A 5 37.54 16.36 -40.83
C VAL A 5 38.17 15.58 -41.97
N ARG A 6 39.28 16.09 -42.52
CA ARG A 6 40.16 15.32 -43.39
C ARG A 6 41.37 14.82 -42.60
N ARG A 7 41.43 13.51 -42.38
CA ARG A 7 42.71 12.79 -42.35
C ARG A 7 42.60 11.56 -43.22
N PHE A 8 43.20 11.65 -44.42
CA PHE A 8 43.42 10.50 -45.29
C PHE A 8 44.36 9.52 -44.58
N GLY A 9 43.90 8.27 -44.35
CA GLY A 9 44.78 7.10 -44.19
C GLY A 9 45.27 6.69 -42.79
N GLY A 10 44.81 7.29 -41.68
CA GLY A 10 45.25 6.91 -40.32
C GLY A 10 44.14 6.32 -39.45
N LYS A 11 44.44 5.26 -38.67
CA LYS A 11 43.53 4.77 -37.61
C LYS A 11 43.35 5.87 -36.56
N ILE A 12 42.12 6.36 -36.41
CA ILE A 12 41.77 7.29 -35.34
C ILE A 12 41.88 6.55 -34.01
N THR A 13 42.61 7.14 -33.08
CA THR A 13 42.74 6.61 -31.72
C THR A 13 41.56 7.06 -30.86
N SER A 14 41.18 6.26 -29.86
CA SER A 14 40.10 6.63 -28.92
C SER A 14 40.39 7.95 -28.19
N GLN A 15 41.66 8.31 -27.99
CA GLN A 15 42.07 9.59 -27.40
C GLN A 15 41.78 10.79 -28.32
N GLU A 16 41.95 10.65 -29.63
CA GLU A 16 41.64 11.71 -30.59
C GLU A 16 40.12 11.95 -30.67
N VAL A 17 39.33 10.88 -30.64
CA VAL A 17 37.86 10.97 -30.55
C VAL A 17 37.43 11.67 -29.27
N LEU A 18 38.00 11.29 -28.12
CA LEU A 18 37.69 11.90 -26.83
C LEU A 18 38.01 13.39 -26.83
N LYS A 19 39.20 13.78 -27.34
CA LYS A 19 39.60 15.19 -27.45
C LYS A 19 38.65 16.00 -28.33
N MET A 20 38.20 15.42 -29.45
CA MET A 20 37.23 16.07 -30.34
C MET A 20 35.89 16.29 -29.63
N PHE A 21 35.37 15.29 -28.92
CA PHE A 21 34.13 15.44 -28.14
C PHE A 21 34.29 16.46 -27.01
N THR A 22 35.35 16.38 -26.21
CA THR A 22 35.60 17.32 -25.11
C THR A 22 35.72 18.76 -25.61
N HIS A 23 36.41 18.98 -26.73
CA HIS A 23 36.51 20.29 -27.36
C HIS A 23 35.15 20.80 -27.85
N ASN A 24 34.35 19.97 -28.51
CA ASN A 24 33.00 20.34 -28.96
C ASN A 24 32.06 20.62 -27.78
N PHE A 25 32.12 19.84 -26.69
CA PHE A 25 31.34 20.11 -25.49
C PHE A 25 31.72 21.44 -24.84
N ALA A 26 33.02 21.78 -24.80
CA ALA A 26 33.49 23.07 -24.30
C ALA A 26 33.05 24.24 -25.21
N LEU A 27 33.15 24.07 -26.53
CA LEU A 27 32.75 25.09 -27.53
C LEU A 27 31.25 25.42 -27.42
N HIS A 28 30.42 24.40 -27.16
CA HIS A 28 28.96 24.52 -27.05
C HIS A 28 28.45 24.58 -25.61
N GLU A 29 29.33 24.73 -24.61
CA GLU A 29 28.96 24.64 -23.19
C GLU A 29 27.86 25.64 -22.83
N LYS A 30 27.96 26.88 -23.32
CA LYS A 30 26.97 27.93 -23.06
C LYS A 30 25.60 27.57 -23.63
N GLY A 31 25.55 27.12 -24.89
CA GLY A 31 24.30 26.70 -25.53
C GLY A 31 23.69 25.46 -24.89
N LEU A 32 24.53 24.54 -24.40
CA LEU A 32 24.08 23.39 -23.61
C LEU A 32 23.51 23.81 -22.26
N LYS A 33 24.17 24.74 -21.55
CA LYS A 33 23.65 25.29 -20.27
C LYS A 33 22.31 25.99 -20.46
N GLU A 34 22.19 26.87 -21.44
CA GLU A 34 20.93 27.54 -21.78
C GLU A 34 19.84 26.52 -22.14
N SER A 35 20.20 25.47 -22.89
CA SER A 35 19.28 24.37 -23.19
C SER A 35 18.87 23.62 -21.92
N PHE A 36 19.80 23.26 -21.04
CA PHE A 36 19.49 22.58 -19.78
C PHE A 36 18.63 23.42 -18.83
N GLU A 37 18.84 24.73 -18.77
CA GLU A 37 18.02 25.66 -17.99
C GLU A 37 16.61 25.81 -18.57
N SER A 38 16.44 25.63 -19.88
CA SER A 38 15.13 25.61 -20.55
C SER A 38 14.35 24.32 -20.30
N LEU A 39 15.02 23.22 -19.95
CA LEU A 39 14.39 21.93 -19.71
C LEU A 39 13.76 21.87 -18.31
N GLU A 40 12.58 21.27 -18.23
CA GLU A 40 11.95 21.01 -16.94
C GLU A 40 12.57 19.80 -16.25
N LYS A 41 13.11 20.02 -15.05
CA LYS A 41 13.67 18.95 -14.23
C LYS A 41 12.56 18.22 -13.48
N TYR A 42 12.32 16.97 -13.87
CA TYR A 42 11.45 16.04 -13.15
C TYR A 42 12.25 15.01 -12.37
N ARG A 43 11.83 14.75 -11.14
CA ARG A 43 12.27 13.59 -10.36
C ARG A 43 11.24 12.48 -10.47
N LEU A 44 11.70 11.26 -10.73
CA LEU A 44 10.83 10.08 -10.66
C LEU A 44 10.65 9.68 -9.20
N VAL A 45 9.39 9.55 -8.79
CA VAL A 45 8.98 9.23 -7.43
C VAL A 45 8.08 8.00 -7.47
N ILE A 46 8.23 7.12 -6.49
CA ILE A 46 7.35 5.96 -6.32
C ILE A 46 5.99 6.48 -5.83
N ASN A 47 4.91 6.07 -6.48
CA ASN A 47 3.55 6.30 -6.01
C ASN A 47 3.23 5.30 -4.87
N PRO A 48 3.13 5.73 -3.60
CA PRO A 48 2.89 4.81 -2.50
C PRO A 48 1.52 4.15 -2.60
N HIS A 49 0.50 4.88 -3.05
CA HIS A 49 -0.85 4.33 -3.21
C HIS A 49 -0.88 3.19 -4.22
N TYR A 50 -0.28 3.40 -5.40
CA TYR A 50 -0.17 2.35 -6.41
C TYR A 50 0.50 1.08 -5.85
N ARG A 51 1.61 1.25 -5.11
CA ARG A 51 2.35 0.14 -4.50
C ARG A 51 1.48 -0.63 -3.50
N HIS A 52 0.86 0.06 -2.54
CA HIS A 52 0.04 -0.56 -1.51
C HIS A 52 -1.21 -1.23 -2.09
N ARG A 53 -1.88 -0.60 -3.06
CA ARG A 53 -3.02 -1.19 -3.78
C ARG A 53 -2.65 -2.51 -4.44
N ARG A 54 -1.47 -2.59 -5.09
CA ARG A 54 -0.99 -3.83 -5.71
C ARG A 54 -0.66 -4.92 -4.68
N MET A 55 -0.06 -4.54 -3.55
CA MET A 55 0.23 -5.48 -2.47
C MET A 55 -1.05 -6.01 -1.82
N MET A 56 -2.03 -5.14 -1.57
CA MET A 56 -3.37 -5.52 -1.12
C MET A 56 -4.00 -6.57 -2.05
N THR A 57 -4.03 -6.32 -3.37
CA THR A 57 -4.58 -7.27 -4.34
C THR A 57 -3.81 -8.59 -4.37
N TYR A 58 -2.48 -8.55 -4.25
CA TYR A 58 -1.65 -9.75 -4.18
C TYR A 58 -1.99 -10.60 -2.94
N PHE A 59 -1.95 -10.00 -1.75
CA PHE A 59 -2.23 -10.73 -0.51
C PHE A 59 -3.67 -11.22 -0.42
N GLU A 60 -4.64 -10.47 -0.97
CA GLU A 60 -6.02 -10.95 -1.09
C GLU A 60 -6.07 -12.23 -1.94
N GLY A 61 -5.40 -12.23 -3.10
CA GLY A 61 -5.31 -13.39 -3.98
C GLY A 61 -4.64 -14.59 -3.30
N GLU A 62 -3.53 -14.38 -2.60
CA GLU A 62 -2.83 -15.44 -1.88
C GLU A 62 -3.67 -16.00 -0.73
N LEU A 63 -4.30 -15.13 0.08
CA LEU A 63 -5.11 -15.56 1.20
C LEU A 63 -6.28 -16.44 0.73
N ARG A 64 -6.93 -16.07 -0.38
CA ARG A 64 -8.03 -16.85 -0.96
C ARG A 64 -7.59 -18.25 -1.41
N LYS A 65 -6.34 -18.42 -1.85
CA LYS A 65 -5.80 -19.71 -2.30
C LYS A 65 -5.46 -20.66 -1.15
N ILE A 66 -5.13 -20.14 0.03
CA ILE A 66 -4.80 -20.97 1.19
C ILE A 66 -6.05 -21.76 1.57
N LYS A 67 -5.93 -23.09 1.58
CA LYS A 67 -6.94 -24.02 2.08
C LYS A 67 -6.34 -24.75 3.27
N VAL A 68 -6.68 -24.30 4.48
CA VAL A 68 -6.35 -25.04 5.70
C VAL A 68 -7.23 -26.28 5.71
N LYS A 69 -6.61 -27.47 5.74
CA LYS A 69 -7.35 -28.73 5.86
C LYS A 69 -7.58 -29.03 7.33
N ASP A 70 -8.77 -29.50 7.68
CA ASP A 70 -9.05 -29.99 9.02
C ASP A 70 -8.14 -31.19 9.36
N ILE A 71 -7.81 -31.31 10.64
CA ILE A 71 -7.01 -32.44 11.16
C ILE A 71 -7.96 -33.62 11.38
N ASP A 72 -7.68 -34.75 10.72
CA ASP A 72 -8.36 -36.01 11.01
C ASP A 72 -7.96 -36.50 12.41
N VAL A 73 -8.94 -36.63 13.30
CA VAL A 73 -8.74 -37.16 14.65
C VAL A 73 -8.83 -38.69 14.59
N PRO A 74 -7.82 -39.44 15.08
CA PRO A 74 -7.93 -40.89 15.20
C PRO A 74 -9.11 -41.24 16.12
N GLN A 75 -10.14 -41.88 15.58
CA GLN A 75 -11.34 -42.26 16.36
C GLN A 75 -11.15 -43.55 17.18
N SER A 76 -10.00 -44.22 17.03
CA SER A 76 -9.70 -45.48 17.72
C SER A 76 -8.95 -45.23 19.03
N ILE A 77 -9.43 -45.84 20.11
CA ILE A 77 -8.77 -45.88 21.43
C ILE A 77 -7.44 -46.66 21.35
N VAL A 78 -7.28 -47.54 20.35
CA VAL A 78 -6.04 -48.27 20.06
C VAL A 78 -5.39 -47.65 18.83
N VAL A 79 -4.35 -46.85 19.06
CA VAL A 79 -3.56 -46.18 18.01
C VAL A 79 -2.37 -47.06 17.66
N LYS A 80 -2.25 -47.53 16.41
CA LYS A 80 -1.01 -48.20 15.98
C LYS A 80 0.11 -47.14 15.93
N LYS A 81 1.36 -47.53 16.19
CA LYS A 81 2.51 -46.60 16.19
C LYS A 81 2.58 -45.72 14.93
N GLY A 82 2.26 -46.27 13.75
CA GLY A 82 2.20 -45.52 12.49
C GLY A 82 1.07 -44.50 12.37
N ASP A 83 -0.04 -44.69 13.09
CA ASP A 83 -1.17 -43.74 13.12
C ASP A 83 -0.82 -42.51 13.98
N SER A 84 -0.03 -42.71 15.05
CA SER A 84 0.49 -41.61 15.88
C SER A 84 1.47 -40.72 15.10
N ASP A 85 2.40 -41.30 14.34
CA ASP A 85 3.35 -40.54 13.53
C ASP A 85 2.66 -39.76 12.40
N LYS A 86 1.60 -40.34 11.81
CA LYS A 86 0.78 -39.66 10.81
C LYS A 86 0.03 -38.48 11.43
N HIS A 87 -0.59 -38.68 12.59
CA HIS A 87 -1.32 -37.63 13.30
C HIS A 87 -0.42 -36.46 13.70
N ALA A 88 0.79 -36.73 14.22
CA ALA A 88 1.77 -35.70 14.53
C ALA A 88 2.17 -34.87 13.29
N LYS A 89 2.35 -35.52 12.14
CA LYS A 89 2.60 -34.83 10.85
C LYS A 89 1.42 -34.01 10.38
N ASP A 90 0.20 -34.45 10.63
CA ASP A 90 -1.01 -33.72 10.27
C ASP A 90 -1.19 -32.45 11.12
N ILE A 91 -0.88 -32.51 12.42
CA ILE A 91 -0.83 -31.33 13.31
C ILE A 91 0.25 -30.34 12.84
N ASP A 92 1.48 -30.79 12.61
CA ASP A 92 2.57 -29.92 12.14
C ASP A 92 2.23 -29.22 10.81
N ARG A 93 1.63 -29.97 9.88
CA ARG A 93 1.15 -29.42 8.60
C ARG A 93 0.06 -28.37 8.82
N TYR A 94 -0.91 -28.64 9.69
CA TYR A 94 -1.98 -27.71 10.03
C TYR A 94 -1.43 -26.42 10.64
N MET A 95 -0.52 -26.53 11.62
CA MET A 95 0.11 -25.37 12.27
C MET A 95 0.84 -24.49 11.25
N LYS A 96 1.66 -25.08 10.37
CA LYS A 96 2.35 -24.34 9.30
C LYS A 96 1.39 -23.64 8.34
N GLN A 97 0.28 -24.28 7.99
CA GLN A 97 -0.74 -23.67 7.13
C GLN A 97 -1.45 -22.50 7.82
N MET A 98 -1.74 -22.64 9.12
CA MET A 98 -2.35 -21.59 9.94
C MET A 98 -1.41 -20.39 10.13
N GLU A 99 -0.13 -20.63 10.43
CA GLU A 99 0.90 -19.58 10.51
C GLU A 99 1.06 -18.84 9.19
N HIS A 100 1.12 -19.57 8.08
CA HIS A 100 1.18 -18.96 6.75
C HIS A 100 -0.07 -18.12 6.47
N GLN A 101 -1.27 -18.66 6.76
CA GLN A 101 -2.52 -17.91 6.65
C GLN A 101 -2.49 -16.63 7.48
N ASN A 102 -2.01 -16.70 8.71
CA ASN A 102 -1.88 -15.54 9.59
C ASN A 102 -1.01 -14.45 8.98
N CYS A 103 0.20 -14.83 8.53
CA CYS A 103 1.16 -13.89 7.97
C CYS A 103 0.53 -13.13 6.79
N ILE A 104 -0.13 -13.86 5.89
CA ILE A 104 -0.81 -13.25 4.74
C ILE A 104 -2.03 -12.41 5.16
N ALA A 105 -2.83 -12.87 6.13
CA ALA A 105 -4.00 -12.13 6.62
C ALA A 105 -3.60 -10.82 7.32
N THR A 106 -2.57 -10.85 8.15
CA THR A 106 -1.96 -9.68 8.79
C THR A 106 -1.43 -8.70 7.73
N ALA A 107 -0.63 -9.20 6.78
CA ALA A 107 -0.10 -8.36 5.70
C ALA A 107 -1.24 -7.71 4.88
N LEU A 108 -2.31 -8.45 4.58
CA LEU A 108 -3.47 -7.92 3.87
C LEU A 108 -4.14 -6.77 4.63
N VAL A 109 -4.39 -6.91 5.93
CA VAL A 109 -5.01 -5.84 6.73
C VAL A 109 -4.13 -4.60 6.80
N MET A 110 -2.82 -4.78 7.00
CA MET A 110 -1.86 -3.66 7.00
C MET A 110 -1.88 -2.92 5.65
N GLU A 111 -1.80 -3.65 4.54
CA GLU A 111 -1.83 -3.08 3.19
C GLU A 111 -3.17 -2.43 2.84
N CYS A 112 -4.30 -2.93 3.36
CA CYS A 112 -5.60 -2.28 3.25
C CYS A 112 -5.58 -0.89 3.90
N ALA A 113 -5.13 -0.80 5.16
CA ALA A 113 -5.03 0.47 5.88
C ALA A 113 -4.06 1.44 5.19
N TYR A 114 -2.89 0.95 4.76
CA TYR A 114 -1.92 1.77 4.04
C TYR A 114 -2.42 2.22 2.67
N THR A 115 -3.21 1.41 1.96
CA THR A 115 -3.81 1.79 0.68
C THR A 115 -4.78 2.97 0.86
N ALA A 116 -5.63 2.93 1.88
CA ALA A 116 -6.55 4.03 2.18
C ALA A 116 -5.80 5.31 2.62
N GLU A 117 -4.84 5.17 3.54
CA GLU A 117 -4.09 6.31 4.06
C GLU A 117 -3.19 6.95 2.99
N SER A 118 -2.51 6.14 2.17
CA SER A 118 -1.70 6.64 1.06
C SER A 118 -2.53 7.32 -0.03
N TYR A 119 -3.80 6.93 -0.23
CA TYR A 119 -4.70 7.64 -1.14
C TYR A 119 -5.06 9.03 -0.61
N LEU A 120 -5.38 9.17 0.68
CA LEU A 120 -5.58 10.48 1.32
C LEU A 120 -4.33 11.35 1.20
N ASN A 121 -3.16 10.79 1.52
CA ASN A 121 -1.89 11.50 1.39
C ASN A 121 -1.62 11.92 -0.06
N MET A 122 -2.00 11.09 -1.04
CA MET A 122 -1.90 11.40 -2.46
C MET A 122 -2.83 12.56 -2.84
N LEU A 123 -4.08 12.57 -2.39
CA LEU A 123 -5.01 13.69 -2.61
C LEU A 123 -4.43 15.00 -2.04
N ILE A 124 -3.95 14.98 -0.79
CA ILE A 124 -3.32 16.14 -0.17
C ILE A 124 -2.09 16.57 -0.95
N ALA A 125 -1.22 15.64 -1.34
CA ALA A 125 0.01 15.97 -2.06
C ALA A 125 -0.27 16.55 -3.46
N VAL A 126 -1.24 16.01 -4.20
CA VAL A 126 -1.51 16.40 -5.58
C VAL A 126 -2.41 17.64 -5.66
N LEU A 127 -3.43 17.72 -4.81
CA LEU A 127 -4.45 18.77 -4.86
C LEU A 127 -4.23 19.89 -3.84
N ARG A 128 -3.10 19.93 -3.14
CA ARG A 128 -2.82 20.93 -2.11
C ARG A 128 -3.10 22.37 -2.56
N ASN A 129 -3.66 23.16 -1.64
CA ASN A 129 -3.85 24.58 -1.81
C ASN A 129 -2.50 25.34 -1.86
N LYS A 130 -2.57 26.64 -2.14
CA LYS A 130 -1.37 27.49 -2.23
C LYS A 130 -0.55 27.51 -0.93
N THR A 131 -1.21 27.54 0.23
CA THR A 131 -0.55 27.55 1.55
C THR A 131 0.31 26.32 1.78
N LEU A 132 -0.20 25.13 1.47
CA LEU A 132 0.54 23.86 1.59
C LEU A 132 1.60 23.71 0.50
N LEU A 133 1.40 24.32 -0.67
CA LEU A 133 2.39 24.34 -1.75
C LEU A 133 3.63 25.15 -1.37
N GLU A 134 3.44 26.32 -0.75
CA GLU A 134 4.51 27.25 -0.40
C GLU A 134 5.21 26.90 0.92
N ASN A 135 4.53 26.20 1.83
CA ASN A 135 5.09 25.85 3.13
C ASN A 135 5.19 24.32 3.32
N ARG A 136 6.43 23.83 3.18
CA ARG A 136 6.75 22.40 3.36
C ARG A 136 6.48 21.90 4.78
N VAL A 137 6.64 22.72 5.81
CA VAL A 137 6.41 22.30 7.21
C VAL A 137 4.93 22.01 7.42
N ILE A 138 4.06 22.94 7.00
CA ILE A 138 2.60 22.77 7.09
C ILE A 138 2.14 21.55 6.29
N LEU A 139 2.70 21.33 5.09
CA LEU A 139 2.41 20.13 4.30
C LEU A 139 2.79 18.84 5.06
N GLN A 140 3.96 18.81 5.71
CA GLN A 140 4.38 17.64 6.49
C GLN A 140 3.49 17.40 7.71
N GLU A 141 3.02 18.46 8.36
CA GLU A 141 2.06 18.36 9.46
C GLU A 141 0.73 17.76 8.98
N ALA A 142 0.16 18.29 7.90
CA ALA A 142 -1.07 17.76 7.30
C ALA A 142 -0.93 16.28 6.89
N LEU A 143 0.23 15.86 6.37
CA LEU A 143 0.50 14.47 6.02
C LEU A 143 0.71 13.53 7.23
N ARG A 144 0.95 14.07 8.42
CA ARG A 144 1.13 13.28 9.68
C ARG A 144 -0.13 13.17 10.52
N GLU A 145 -1.17 13.93 10.18
CA GLU A 145 -2.47 13.84 10.83
C GLU A 145 -3.05 12.41 10.78
N THR A 146 -3.98 12.13 11.69
CA THR A 146 -4.71 10.86 11.65
C THR A 146 -5.52 10.76 10.36
N TRP A 147 -5.81 9.54 9.89
CA TRP A 147 -6.60 9.35 8.65
C TRP A 147 -7.94 10.10 8.71
N LYS A 148 -8.55 10.18 9.90
CA LYS A 148 -9.84 10.82 10.13
C LYS A 148 -9.73 12.35 10.06
N ASP A 149 -8.71 12.92 10.70
CA ASP A 149 -8.45 14.36 10.62
C ASP A 149 -8.13 14.80 9.19
N LYS A 150 -7.28 14.03 8.48
CA LYS A 150 -6.97 14.25 7.06
C LYS A 150 -8.24 14.31 6.22
N LEU A 151 -9.14 13.34 6.40
CA LEU A 151 -10.40 13.27 5.69
C LEU A 151 -11.24 14.54 5.93
N LEU A 152 -11.49 14.89 7.19
CA LEU A 152 -12.34 16.03 7.54
C LEU A 152 -11.75 17.37 7.11
N ARG A 153 -10.41 17.47 7.07
CA ARG A 153 -9.68 18.67 6.65
C ARG A 153 -9.37 18.69 5.15
N LEU A 154 -9.80 17.71 4.35
CA LEU A 154 -9.61 17.74 2.90
C LEU A 154 -10.06 19.07 2.27
N PRO A 155 -11.25 19.65 2.59
CA PRO A 155 -11.66 20.93 2.00
C PRO A 155 -10.77 22.11 2.41
N LEU A 156 -10.06 22.02 3.54
CA LEU A 156 -9.12 23.04 4.00
C LEU A 156 -7.78 22.90 3.27
N HIS A 157 -7.30 21.67 3.08
CA HIS A 157 -5.98 21.38 2.53
C HIS A 157 -5.94 21.33 1.02
N CYS A 158 -7.03 20.92 0.37
CA CYS A 158 -7.08 20.63 -1.06
C CYS A 158 -7.97 21.62 -1.81
N ARG A 159 -7.55 21.94 -3.03
CA ARG A 159 -8.42 22.54 -4.04
C ARG A 159 -9.34 21.44 -4.62
N GLU A 160 -10.38 21.85 -5.34
CA GLU A 160 -11.20 20.91 -6.15
C GLU A 160 -12.02 19.87 -5.36
N ILE A 161 -12.18 20.09 -4.04
CA ILE A 161 -13.13 19.35 -3.20
C ILE A 161 -14.51 19.98 -3.34
N ALA A 162 -15.43 19.26 -3.98
CA ALA A 162 -16.80 19.68 -4.25
C ALA A 162 -17.73 19.50 -3.04
N LYS A 163 -17.44 18.50 -2.21
CA LYS A 163 -18.31 18.08 -1.09
C LYS A 163 -17.50 17.86 0.17
N THR A 164 -18.02 18.35 1.29
CA THR A 164 -17.42 18.12 2.61
C THR A 164 -17.72 16.69 3.08
N PRO A 165 -16.71 15.91 3.47
CA PRO A 165 -16.94 14.58 4.02
C PRO A 165 -17.57 14.66 5.41
N ARG A 166 -18.38 13.66 5.77
CA ARG A 166 -19.00 13.54 7.10
C ARG A 166 -18.63 12.21 7.74
N GLU A 167 -18.38 12.24 9.04
CA GLU A 167 -18.10 11.02 9.81
C GLU A 167 -19.25 10.00 9.79
N THR A 168 -20.47 10.46 9.55
CA THR A 168 -21.66 9.63 9.48
C THR A 168 -21.83 8.92 8.14
N ASP A 169 -21.05 9.27 7.12
CA ASP A 169 -21.15 8.64 5.81
C ASP A 169 -20.67 7.18 5.90
N GLN A 170 -21.45 6.23 5.34
CA GLN A 170 -21.21 4.80 5.50
C GLN A 170 -19.78 4.35 5.14
N PRO A 171 -19.17 4.81 4.03
CA PRO A 171 -17.79 4.43 3.69
C PRO A 171 -16.75 4.85 4.75
N VAL A 172 -17.02 5.92 5.50
CA VAL A 172 -16.16 6.42 6.58
C VAL A 172 -16.28 5.53 7.82
N ARG A 173 -17.48 5.06 8.14
CA ARG A 173 -17.70 4.10 9.24
C ARG A 173 -17.10 2.73 8.91
N ASP A 174 -17.24 2.30 7.67
CA ASP A 174 -16.70 1.02 7.22
C ASP A 174 -15.17 1.02 7.25
N ILE A 175 -14.52 2.08 6.76
CA ILE A 175 -13.06 2.16 6.77
C ILE A 175 -12.50 2.28 8.20
N GLU A 176 -13.22 2.88 9.14
CA GLU A 176 -12.83 2.92 10.54
C GLU A 176 -12.60 1.51 11.11
N SER A 177 -13.44 0.55 10.73
CA SER A 177 -13.26 -0.85 11.16
C SER A 177 -11.94 -1.46 10.66
N VAL A 178 -11.46 -1.06 9.48
CA VAL A 178 -10.16 -1.50 8.94
C VAL A 178 -9.01 -0.92 9.77
N PHE A 179 -9.06 0.38 10.08
CA PHE A 179 -8.05 1.01 10.93
C PHE A 179 -8.08 0.49 12.38
N ARG A 180 -9.25 0.18 12.92
CA ARG A 180 -9.39 -0.45 14.23
C ARG A 180 -8.75 -1.83 14.26
N LEU A 181 -9.00 -2.66 13.25
CA LEU A 181 -8.38 -3.98 13.12
C LEU A 181 -6.86 -3.86 12.97
N ARG A 182 -6.37 -2.92 12.14
CA ARG A 182 -4.94 -2.62 12.02
C ARG A 182 -4.31 -2.23 13.37
N ASN A 183 -4.99 -1.39 14.14
CA ASN A 183 -4.50 -0.96 15.45
C ASN A 183 -4.50 -2.11 16.45
N LYS A 184 -5.51 -2.98 16.44
CA LYS A 184 -5.57 -4.19 17.25
C LYS A 184 -4.40 -5.14 16.96
N ILE A 185 -4.02 -5.28 15.69
CA ILE A 185 -2.84 -6.07 15.28
C ILE A 185 -1.54 -5.39 15.77
N ALA A 186 -1.40 -4.08 15.55
CA ALA A 186 -0.17 -3.34 15.81
C ALA A 186 0.09 -3.05 17.31
N HIS A 187 -0.96 -2.87 18.09
CA HIS A 187 -0.92 -2.53 19.51
C HIS A 187 -1.53 -3.66 20.32
N SER A 188 -0.76 -4.74 20.46
CA SER A 188 -1.22 -6.06 20.89
C SER A 188 -1.57 -6.20 22.38
N TYR A 189 -1.93 -5.11 23.09
CA TYR A 189 -2.42 -5.07 24.49
C TYR A 189 -3.14 -3.71 24.70
N PRO A 190 -4.37 -3.62 25.28
CA PRO A 190 -4.64 -4.11 26.65
C PRO A 190 -6.09 -4.59 26.92
N ASP A 191 -6.76 -5.28 26.00
CA ASP A 191 -8.10 -5.83 26.27
C ASP A 191 -8.11 -7.38 26.16
N PRO A 192 -8.27 -8.10 27.29
CA PRO A 192 -8.39 -9.56 27.31
C PRO A 192 -9.56 -10.09 26.47
N GLU A 193 -10.63 -9.32 26.29
CA GLU A 193 -11.77 -9.71 25.44
C GLU A 193 -11.35 -9.74 23.96
N ASP A 194 -10.48 -8.82 23.56
CA ASP A 194 -10.01 -8.71 22.19
C ASP A 194 -9.02 -9.81 21.79
N LEU A 195 -8.27 -10.35 22.76
CA LEU A 195 -7.30 -11.43 22.58
C LEU A 195 -7.85 -12.81 22.94
N CYS A 196 -9.10 -12.89 23.40
CA CYS A 196 -9.74 -14.14 23.79
C CYS A 196 -9.94 -15.03 22.54
N SER A 197 -9.21 -16.14 22.51
CA SER A 197 -9.31 -17.15 21.44
C SER A 197 -10.28 -18.26 21.80
N ALA A 198 -10.38 -18.61 23.09
CA ALA A 198 -11.33 -19.57 23.58
C ALA A 198 -11.55 -19.42 25.11
N GLU A 199 -12.71 -19.88 25.56
CA GLU A 199 -13.02 -20.05 26.98
C GLU A 199 -12.87 -21.52 27.39
N ILE A 200 -12.28 -21.74 28.56
CA ILE A 200 -12.07 -23.06 29.15
C ILE A 200 -12.41 -22.97 30.64
N TRP A 201 -13.16 -23.93 31.16
CA TRP A 201 -13.40 -24.08 32.59
C TRP A 201 -12.46 -25.14 33.16
N PHE A 202 -12.27 -25.13 34.48
CA PHE A 202 -11.54 -26.18 35.18
C PHE A 202 -12.42 -26.75 36.29
N ASP A 203 -12.46 -28.08 36.37
CA ASP A 203 -12.84 -28.81 37.58
C ASP A 203 -11.55 -29.35 38.21
N ASP A 204 -11.07 -28.67 39.25
CA ASP A 204 -9.72 -28.76 39.82
C ASP A 204 -8.60 -28.63 38.77
N ARG A 205 -8.18 -29.76 38.18
CA ARG A 205 -7.09 -29.87 37.19
C ARG A 205 -7.56 -30.39 35.84
N ILE A 206 -8.86 -30.63 35.68
CA ILE A 206 -9.46 -31.19 34.47
C ILE A 206 -10.05 -30.03 33.65
N PRO A 207 -9.52 -29.76 32.44
CA PRO A 207 -10.10 -28.75 31.56
C PRO A 207 -11.45 -29.21 31.02
N LEU A 208 -12.47 -28.38 31.18
CA LEU A 208 -13.82 -28.57 30.66
C LEU A 208 -14.07 -27.57 29.54
N LEU A 209 -14.45 -28.07 28.37
CA LEU A 209 -14.76 -27.25 27.20
C LEU A 209 -16.26 -26.88 27.17
N PRO A 210 -16.61 -25.69 26.64
CA PRO A 210 -18.02 -25.23 26.57
C PRO A 210 -18.89 -26.11 25.68
N ARG A 211 -18.24 -26.77 24.72
CA ARG A 211 -18.87 -27.51 23.63
C ARG A 211 -18.22 -28.88 23.53
N THR A 212 -18.96 -29.86 23.01
CA THR A 212 -18.49 -31.22 22.70
C THR A 212 -17.58 -31.27 21.45
N GLU A 213 -16.99 -30.14 21.05
CA GLU A 213 -16.09 -30.07 19.91
C GLU A 213 -14.72 -30.69 20.26
N SER A 214 -13.96 -31.09 19.24
CA SER A 214 -12.64 -31.71 19.41
C SER A 214 -11.68 -30.84 20.24
N TYR A 215 -10.92 -31.45 21.16
CA TYR A 215 -9.89 -30.78 21.96
C TYR A 215 -8.68 -30.33 21.11
N ILE A 216 -8.49 -30.89 19.92
CA ILE A 216 -7.36 -30.60 19.02
C ILE A 216 -7.33 -29.13 18.57
N PRO A 217 -8.44 -28.56 18.10
CA PRO A 217 -8.67 -27.12 18.02
C PRO A 217 -8.03 -26.31 19.17
N TYR A 218 -8.36 -26.62 20.42
CA TYR A 218 -7.88 -25.89 21.58
C TYR A 218 -6.37 -26.08 21.81
N GLN A 219 -5.84 -27.30 21.61
CA GLN A 219 -4.39 -27.57 21.65
C GLN A 219 -3.62 -26.84 20.55
N CYS A 220 -4.23 -26.66 19.39
CA CYS A 220 -3.64 -25.96 18.25
C CYS A 220 -3.89 -24.45 18.27
N GLY A 221 -4.55 -23.93 19.33
CA GLY A 221 -4.87 -22.50 19.47
C GLY A 221 -5.80 -21.97 18.38
N VAL A 222 -6.97 -22.58 18.16
CA VAL A 222 -7.97 -22.03 17.21
C VAL A 222 -8.24 -20.57 17.51
N ASP A 223 -8.28 -19.78 16.44
CA ASP A 223 -8.60 -18.36 16.50
C ASP A 223 -7.71 -17.54 17.45
N SER A 224 -6.56 -18.07 17.90
CA SER A 224 -5.49 -17.33 18.59
C SER A 224 -4.76 -16.33 17.71
N ILE A 225 -5.21 -16.23 16.46
CA ILE A 225 -4.56 -15.50 15.39
C ILE A 225 -5.45 -14.33 14.98
N LEU A 226 -4.96 -13.13 15.27
CA LEU A 226 -5.54 -11.88 14.82
C LEU A 226 -4.74 -11.36 13.61
N PRO A 227 -5.39 -10.99 12.50
CA PRO A 227 -6.83 -11.00 12.25
C PRO A 227 -7.33 -12.38 11.82
N ARG A 228 -8.62 -12.68 12.06
CA ARG A 228 -9.23 -13.87 11.46
C ARG A 228 -9.28 -13.72 9.94
N ARG A 229 -9.18 -14.85 9.23
CA ARG A 229 -9.19 -14.87 7.75
C ARG A 229 -10.37 -14.08 7.16
N GLN A 230 -11.56 -14.25 7.70
CA GLN A 230 -12.78 -13.57 7.19
C GLN A 230 -12.72 -12.06 7.42
N GLU A 231 -12.19 -11.62 8.57
CA GLU A 231 -12.01 -10.19 8.87
C GLU A 231 -11.03 -9.57 7.87
N ALA A 232 -9.90 -10.23 7.62
CA ALA A 232 -8.91 -9.78 6.64
C ALA A 232 -9.50 -9.71 5.22
N LEU A 233 -10.26 -10.71 4.79
CA LEU A 233 -10.93 -10.73 3.47
C LEU A 233 -12.06 -9.69 3.35
N ALA A 234 -12.59 -9.18 4.46
CA ALA A 234 -13.60 -8.13 4.46
C ALA A 234 -12.99 -6.72 4.32
N CYS A 235 -11.68 -6.54 4.49
CA CYS A 235 -11.02 -5.24 4.41
C CYS A 235 -10.93 -4.65 2.98
N PRO A 236 -10.49 -5.39 1.93
CA PRO A 236 -10.34 -4.85 0.59
C PRO A 236 -11.59 -4.15 0.01
N PRO A 237 -12.81 -4.72 0.07
CA PRO A 237 -13.99 -4.04 -0.46
C PRO A 237 -14.32 -2.74 0.28
N LYS A 238 -14.04 -2.64 1.58
CA LYS A 238 -14.22 -1.41 2.36
C LYS A 238 -13.25 -0.31 1.91
N VAL A 239 -11.99 -0.67 1.64
CA VAL A 239 -10.98 0.26 1.10
C VAL A 239 -11.38 0.76 -0.28
N ILE A 240 -11.84 -0.14 -1.16
CA ILE A 240 -12.29 0.22 -2.51
C ILE A 240 -13.48 1.19 -2.41
N ALA A 241 -14.50 0.87 -1.60
CA ALA A 241 -15.65 1.74 -1.40
C ALA A 241 -15.26 3.11 -0.83
N PHE A 242 -14.29 3.15 0.08
CA PHE A 242 -13.77 4.41 0.63
C PHE A 242 -13.04 5.24 -0.43
N ILE A 243 -12.23 4.64 -1.31
CA ILE A 243 -11.58 5.35 -2.42
C ILE A 243 -12.63 5.92 -3.39
N VAL A 244 -13.64 5.14 -3.76
CA VAL A 244 -14.74 5.61 -4.61
C VAL A 244 -15.48 6.78 -3.94
N TYR A 245 -15.70 6.69 -2.63
CA TYR A 245 -16.28 7.79 -1.86
C TYR A 245 -15.41 9.05 -1.94
N LEU A 246 -14.09 8.95 -1.71
CA LEU A 246 -13.17 10.08 -1.83
C LEU A 246 -13.18 10.69 -3.23
N GLN A 247 -13.22 9.88 -4.28
CA GLN A 247 -13.37 10.36 -5.67
C GLN A 247 -14.69 11.10 -5.89
N SER A 248 -15.76 10.69 -5.21
CA SER A 248 -17.07 11.34 -5.29
C SER A 248 -17.09 12.74 -4.64
N LEU A 249 -16.12 13.03 -3.77
CA LEU A 249 -15.93 14.35 -3.16
C LEU A 249 -15.23 15.32 -4.12
N LEU A 250 -14.59 14.83 -5.19
CA LEU A 250 -13.86 15.64 -6.16
C LEU A 250 -14.79 16.21 -7.24
N ASN A 251 -14.41 17.37 -7.76
CA ASN A 251 -14.95 17.90 -9.02
C ASN A 251 -14.75 16.90 -10.17
N GLU A 252 -15.71 16.84 -11.08
CA GLU A 252 -15.75 15.83 -12.16
C GLU A 252 -14.49 15.84 -13.04
N LYS A 253 -14.02 17.03 -13.42
CA LYS A 253 -12.81 17.22 -14.24
C LYS A 253 -11.55 16.61 -13.59
N VAL A 254 -11.42 16.72 -12.28
CA VAL A 254 -10.22 16.30 -11.53
C VAL A 254 -10.30 14.82 -11.16
N ARG A 255 -11.51 14.26 -11.08
CA ARG A 255 -11.72 12.86 -10.71
C ARG A 255 -11.02 11.90 -11.67
N GLU A 256 -11.12 12.14 -12.98
CA GLU A 256 -10.47 11.30 -13.99
C GLU A 256 -8.94 11.37 -13.88
N GLU A 257 -8.39 12.57 -13.76
CA GLU A 257 -6.95 12.81 -13.63
C GLU A 257 -6.38 12.13 -12.37
N ILE A 258 -7.06 12.25 -11.23
CA ILE A 258 -6.67 11.60 -9.97
C ILE A 258 -6.78 10.09 -10.07
N THR A 259 -7.81 9.57 -10.75
CA THR A 259 -7.95 8.13 -10.97
C THR A 259 -6.77 7.61 -11.79
N PHE A 260 -6.45 8.27 -12.90
CA PHE A 260 -5.31 7.92 -13.73
C PHE A 260 -3.96 8.05 -12.98
N PHE A 261 -3.80 9.10 -12.16
CA PHE A 261 -2.62 9.28 -11.31
C PHE A 261 -2.48 8.15 -10.28
N SER A 262 -3.58 7.73 -9.65
CA SER A 262 -3.60 6.63 -8.66
C SER A 262 -3.12 5.29 -9.23
N GLU A 263 -3.24 5.12 -10.55
CA GLU A 263 -2.87 3.92 -11.29
C GLU A 263 -1.49 4.00 -11.95
N SER A 264 -0.83 5.15 -11.82
CA SER A 264 0.45 5.44 -12.46
C SER A 264 1.62 5.27 -11.50
N ASN A 265 2.67 4.59 -11.97
CA ASN A 265 3.97 4.50 -11.30
C ASN A 265 5.08 4.20 -12.32
N PRO A 266 6.23 4.89 -12.31
CA PRO A 266 6.56 6.01 -11.42
C PRO A 266 5.78 7.29 -11.78
N VAL A 267 5.65 8.20 -10.82
CA VAL A 267 5.13 9.55 -11.05
C VAL A 267 6.29 10.54 -11.09
N GLY A 268 6.12 11.64 -11.81
CA GLY A 268 7.09 12.72 -11.90
C GLY A 268 6.78 13.81 -10.88
N PHE A 269 7.82 14.40 -10.29
CA PHE A 269 7.73 15.60 -9.48
C PHE A 269 8.55 16.71 -10.14
N SER A 270 7.90 17.81 -10.50
CA SER A 270 8.57 18.97 -11.09
C SER A 270 9.23 19.80 -9.99
N ASP A 271 10.56 19.94 -10.04
CA ASP A 271 11.28 20.80 -9.10
C ASP A 271 10.95 22.29 -9.29
N LYS A 272 10.47 22.66 -10.49
CA LYS A 272 10.12 24.05 -10.86
C LYS A 272 8.75 24.46 -10.33
N THR A 273 7.73 23.62 -10.53
CA THR A 273 6.34 23.94 -10.13
C THR A 273 5.96 23.36 -8.78
N GLY A 274 6.73 22.39 -8.27
CA GLY A 274 6.37 21.61 -7.10
C GLY A 274 5.23 20.61 -7.34
N ASN A 275 4.71 20.50 -8.56
CA ASN A 275 3.56 19.65 -8.87
C ASN A 275 3.98 18.25 -9.28
N PHE A 276 3.06 17.31 -9.08
CA PHE A 276 3.19 15.95 -9.59
C PHE A 276 2.61 15.83 -10.99
N GLY A 277 3.19 14.96 -11.80
CA GLY A 277 2.74 14.63 -13.15
C GLY A 277 3.03 13.18 -13.50
N ILE A 278 2.61 12.74 -14.68
CA ILE A 278 2.80 11.37 -15.16
C ILE A 278 3.72 11.42 -16.37
N PRO A 279 5.03 11.12 -16.21
CA PRO A 279 6.01 11.31 -17.27
C PRO A 279 5.88 10.28 -18.40
N PHE A 280 5.30 9.11 -18.09
CA PHE A 280 5.16 7.99 -19.03
C PHE A 280 3.69 7.55 -19.09
N GLY A 281 2.84 8.36 -19.72
CA GLY A 281 1.45 8.00 -20.02
C GLY A 281 1.32 7.18 -21.31
N LYS A 282 0.21 6.46 -21.49
CA LYS A 282 -0.19 5.89 -22.80
C LYS A 282 -0.50 6.97 -23.85
N SER A 283 -0.70 8.20 -23.38
CA SER A 283 -0.71 9.44 -24.13
C SER A 283 0.12 10.44 -23.32
N LEU A 284 0.97 11.24 -23.97
CA LEU A 284 1.73 12.32 -23.32
C LEU A 284 0.75 13.41 -22.87
N THR A 285 0.10 13.21 -21.72
CA THR A 285 -0.82 14.18 -21.13
C THR A 285 -0.19 14.68 -19.85
N MET A 286 0.34 15.90 -19.88
CA MET A 286 0.73 16.60 -18.66
C MET A 286 -0.55 16.96 -17.92
N ALA A 287 -0.87 16.23 -16.84
CA ALA A 287 -1.83 16.70 -15.86
C ALA A 287 -1.20 17.88 -15.12
N VAL A 288 -1.36 19.09 -15.67
CA VAL A 288 -0.97 20.33 -14.99
C VAL A 288 -2.11 20.68 -14.05
N PHE A 289 -2.00 20.24 -12.80
CA PHE A 289 -2.88 20.71 -11.73
C PHE A 289 -2.47 22.15 -11.37
N GLY A 290 -3.05 23.15 -12.03
CA GLY A 290 -2.80 24.55 -11.69
C GLY A 290 -3.30 25.58 -12.71
N GLY A 291 -4.39 26.26 -12.33
CA GLY A 291 -4.66 27.67 -12.64
C GLY A 291 -4.71 28.45 -11.32
#